data_AF-A0A966G5C8-F1
#
_entry.id   AF-A0A966G5C8-F1
#
_cell.length_a   1.000
_cell.length_b   1.000
_cell.length_c   1.000
_cell.angle_alpha   90.00
_cell.angle_beta   90.00
_cell.angle_gamma   90.00
#
_symmetry.space_group_name_H-M   'P 1'
#
loop_
_entity.id
_entity.type
_entity.pdbx_description
1 polymer ?
#
loop_
_entity_poly.entity_id
_entity_poly.type
_entity_poly.pdbx_seq_one_letter_code
_entity_poly.pdbx_strand_id
1 'polypeptide(L)'
;MKKLILILALGISMQTLAQTESTKENVEPQTQDEDPQISELEKEEAFLSPALEIPDVVRLGEEMVFDASPSKIMSLSDYGNPNYSWDFGDDSDIKFGEVVKYTYEEAGIYTVKMNIKQGSERESIEKSIQVYTKQMVLITDVLKETLASVDAEAADEGVLLNVIEVPKDSSDLSNEDSVIRKFQENLEMLKGSEAILFYTSSTQTMQAFGQFWKLISAESQEALRSKLLVQISASSLDRDAKLIQPVYEIVQPDFIVLTRPEALNPIFTRAEISGVLNELSLRGIEVRQVDAKSRIPVYLPFSRLLNLFSSSGLSQTVIYLLLSVPFLAFMIAFFRQFVGVSTFGVLAPLMLSLAFLVLGLQFGMAVFLVVMLVSWAIRVLFDKVELLYIPKVALLLSCLALSFFLVLGLAVYFEASLDLSLTIFPMMVMSSMSEKFLSSQSAEGIRSALIAVVETVLVSLIAYAFVDWALIKDNVLAMPELIILPILGTVWLGRFTGLRVSEYIKFRSLLREDSQE
;
A
#
# COMPACT_ATOMS: atom_id res chain seq x y z
N MET A 1 -34.70 -8.16 32.03
CA MET A 1 -33.36 -8.21 31.38
C MET A 1 -32.30 -8.89 32.25
N LYS A 2 -32.52 -10.14 32.70
CA LYS A 2 -31.44 -10.98 33.31
C LYS A 2 -31.51 -12.46 32.91
N LYS A 3 -32.46 -12.84 32.04
CA LYS A 3 -32.56 -14.19 31.43
C LYS A 3 -32.30 -14.22 29.92
N LEU A 4 -31.97 -13.07 29.31
CA LEU A 4 -31.63 -12.98 27.87
C LEU A 4 -30.11 -13.01 27.62
N ILE A 5 -29.29 -12.82 28.66
CA ILE A 5 -27.81 -12.87 28.58
C ILE A 5 -27.30 -14.32 28.69
N LEU A 6 -28.14 -15.25 29.14
CA LEU A 6 -27.73 -16.66 29.34
C LEU A 6 -27.95 -17.55 28.10
N ILE A 7 -28.59 -17.05 27.03
CA ILE A 7 -28.93 -17.85 25.83
C ILE A 7 -28.06 -17.45 24.61
N LEU A 8 -27.38 -16.30 24.66
CA LEU A 8 -26.48 -15.86 23.56
C LEU A 8 -25.02 -16.27 23.75
N ALA A 9 -24.67 -16.96 24.85
CA ALA A 9 -23.34 -17.50 25.10
C ALA A 9 -23.19 -18.99 24.74
N LEU A 10 -24.20 -19.59 24.11
CA LEU A 10 -24.27 -21.05 23.84
C LEU A 10 -24.17 -21.41 22.34
N GLY A 11 -23.80 -20.48 21.49
CA GLY A 11 -23.54 -20.75 20.08
C GLY A 11 -22.43 -19.85 19.59
N ILE A 12 -21.20 -20.34 19.70
CA ILE A 12 -19.95 -20.02 18.97
C ILE A 12 -18.82 -20.41 19.92
N SER A 13 -18.56 -21.71 20.02
CA SER A 13 -17.23 -22.25 20.28
C SER A 13 -17.31 -23.75 20.05
N MET A 14 -17.29 -24.12 18.77
CA MET A 14 -17.06 -25.49 18.38
C MET A 14 -16.12 -25.47 17.20
N GLN A 15 -14.84 -25.22 17.49
CA GLN A 15 -13.70 -25.81 16.81
C GLN A 15 -12.42 -25.43 17.56
N THR A 16 -11.67 -26.47 17.93
CA THR A 16 -10.24 -26.48 18.32
C THR A 16 -9.92 -25.83 19.70
N LEU A 17 -9.15 -26.41 20.62
CA LEU A 17 -8.19 -27.51 20.58
C LEU A 17 -8.41 -28.47 21.75
N ALA A 18 -8.24 -29.76 21.46
CA ALA A 18 -7.83 -30.75 22.44
C ALA A 18 -6.33 -30.54 22.74
N GLN A 19 -5.97 -30.47 24.02
CA GLN A 19 -5.01 -31.39 24.63
C GLN A 19 -4.96 -31.17 26.14
N THR A 20 -4.92 -32.30 26.83
CA THR A 20 -5.24 -32.50 28.23
C THR A 20 -3.98 -32.40 29.08
N GLU A 21 -4.10 -31.71 30.21
CA GLU A 21 -3.16 -31.72 31.34
C GLU A 21 -2.95 -33.14 31.90
N SER A 22 -1.73 -33.43 32.34
CA SER A 22 -1.49 -34.45 33.36
C SER A 22 -0.82 -33.80 34.56
N THR A 23 -1.52 -33.95 35.67
CA THR A 23 -1.31 -33.50 37.04
C THR A 23 0.07 -33.86 37.61
N LYS A 24 0.70 -32.92 38.32
CA LYS A 24 1.78 -33.17 39.29
C LYS A 24 1.17 -33.19 40.69
N GLU A 25 1.31 -34.31 41.39
CA GLU A 25 1.16 -34.39 42.83
C GLU A 25 2.52 -34.73 43.45
N ASN A 26 2.80 -34.13 44.61
CA ASN A 26 4.10 -33.95 45.21
C ASN A 26 4.23 -34.88 46.42
N VAL A 27 5.25 -35.77 46.48
CA VAL A 27 5.68 -36.44 47.72
C VAL A 27 7.20 -36.66 47.67
N GLU A 28 7.89 -36.22 48.71
CA GLU A 28 9.34 -36.30 48.95
C GLU A 28 9.66 -37.51 49.89
N PRO A 29 10.92 -37.79 50.26
CA PRO A 29 11.90 -38.66 49.58
C PRO A 29 12.23 -39.94 50.39
N GLN A 30 12.72 -41.01 49.74
CA GLN A 30 13.45 -42.08 50.44
C GLN A 30 14.63 -42.64 49.63
N THR A 31 15.65 -43.00 50.41
CA THR A 31 17.05 -43.33 50.17
C THR A 31 17.33 -44.69 49.49
N GLN A 32 18.50 -44.73 48.83
CA GLN A 32 19.44 -45.85 48.63
C GLN A 32 18.93 -47.13 47.93
N ASP A 33 19.51 -47.45 46.76
CA ASP A 33 20.42 -48.60 46.65
C ASP A 33 21.18 -48.56 45.29
N GLU A 34 22.49 -48.82 45.37
CA GLU A 34 23.41 -49.07 44.26
C GLU A 34 23.20 -50.51 43.72
N ASP A 35 23.17 -50.71 42.40
CA ASP A 35 24.10 -51.57 41.61
C ASP A 35 23.66 -51.63 40.12
N PRO A 36 24.50 -52.08 39.14
CA PRO A 36 24.75 -51.31 37.93
C PRO A 36 24.36 -52.10 36.67
N GLN A 37 23.45 -51.55 35.84
CA GLN A 37 23.16 -52.15 34.53
C GLN A 37 23.88 -51.43 33.41
N ILE A 38 25.01 -52.03 33.04
CA ILE A 38 25.43 -52.39 31.68
C ILE A 38 24.99 -51.40 30.59
N SER A 39 25.98 -50.61 30.18
CA SER A 39 26.11 -49.98 28.87
C SER A 39 25.73 -50.94 27.73
N GLU A 40 24.50 -50.83 27.24
CA GLU A 40 24.18 -51.19 25.87
C GLU A 40 24.71 -50.06 24.97
N LEU A 41 25.85 -50.34 24.35
CA LEU A 41 26.38 -49.61 23.21
C LEU A 41 25.32 -49.61 22.09
N GLU A 42 24.50 -48.56 22.03
CA GLU A 42 23.96 -48.11 20.75
C GLU A 42 25.17 -47.71 19.90
N LYS A 43 25.60 -48.62 19.02
CA LYS A 43 26.45 -48.27 17.88
C LYS A 43 25.67 -47.25 17.06
N GLU A 44 26.00 -45.97 17.21
CA GLU A 44 25.71 -44.97 16.18
C GLU A 44 26.28 -45.51 14.86
N GLU A 45 25.41 -45.92 13.95
CA GLU A 45 25.83 -46.20 12.57
C GLU A 45 26.49 -44.92 12.03
N ALA A 46 27.75 -45.04 11.61
CA ALA A 46 28.53 -43.92 11.11
C ALA A 46 28.00 -43.54 9.72
N PHE A 47 27.05 -42.61 9.67
CA PHE A 47 26.54 -42.08 8.40
C PHE A 47 27.34 -40.86 7.96
N LEU A 48 27.74 -40.86 6.69
CA LEU A 48 28.33 -39.74 5.99
C LEU A 48 27.22 -38.71 5.70
N SER A 49 27.38 -37.45 6.14
CA SER A 49 26.40 -36.38 5.86
C SER A 49 27.15 -35.17 5.29
N PRO A 50 27.05 -34.90 3.98
CA PRO A 50 27.64 -33.71 3.40
C PRO A 50 26.94 -32.46 3.93
N ALA A 51 27.71 -31.45 4.33
CA ALA A 51 27.21 -30.14 4.67
C ALA A 51 28.06 -29.09 3.95
N LEU A 52 27.39 -28.04 3.47
CA LEU A 52 27.98 -27.03 2.61
C LEU A 52 27.58 -25.64 3.08
N GLU A 53 28.58 -24.81 3.39
CA GLU A 53 28.39 -23.39 3.68
C GLU A 53 28.87 -22.54 2.50
N ILE A 54 27.94 -22.06 1.69
CA ILE A 54 28.19 -21.11 0.59
C ILE A 54 27.13 -20.02 0.60
N PRO A 55 27.44 -18.79 0.16
CA PRO A 55 26.45 -17.75 -0.02
C PRO A 55 25.53 -18.06 -1.20
N ASP A 56 24.30 -17.54 -1.14
CA ASP A 56 23.29 -17.76 -2.16
C ASP A 56 23.53 -16.85 -3.40
N VAL A 57 24.22 -15.72 -3.21
CA VAL A 57 24.42 -14.69 -4.23
C VAL A 57 25.84 -14.14 -4.14
N VAL A 58 26.50 -13.97 -5.29
CA VAL A 58 27.91 -13.54 -5.40
C VAL A 58 28.09 -12.55 -6.55
N ARG A 59 28.97 -11.54 -6.37
CA ARG A 59 29.31 -10.61 -7.44
C ARG A 59 30.34 -11.22 -8.39
N LEU A 60 30.17 -11.01 -9.69
CA LEU A 60 31.12 -11.47 -10.70
C LEU A 60 32.56 -11.02 -10.40
N GLY A 61 33.51 -11.93 -10.47
CA GLY A 61 34.92 -11.67 -10.20
C GLY A 61 35.33 -11.68 -8.73
N GLU A 62 34.42 -11.96 -7.79
CA GLU A 62 34.74 -12.12 -6.37
C GLU A 62 35.34 -13.51 -6.08
N GLU A 63 36.39 -13.58 -5.24
CA GLU A 63 36.99 -14.85 -4.82
C GLU A 63 36.17 -15.46 -3.67
N MET A 64 35.56 -16.60 -3.95
CA MET A 64 34.70 -17.31 -3.01
C MET A 64 35.44 -18.47 -2.36
N VAL A 65 35.14 -18.72 -1.09
CA VAL A 65 35.65 -19.86 -0.34
C VAL A 65 34.52 -20.88 -0.17
N PHE A 66 34.73 -22.07 -0.70
CA PHE A 66 33.84 -23.22 -0.59
C PHE A 66 34.37 -24.13 0.52
N ASP A 67 33.61 -24.30 1.59
CA ASP A 67 34.03 -25.03 2.78
C ASP A 67 33.10 -26.24 3.04
N ALA A 68 33.67 -27.44 3.05
CA ALA A 68 32.99 -28.70 3.38
C ALA A 68 33.28 -29.20 4.80
N SER A 69 34.05 -28.46 5.62
CA SER A 69 34.40 -28.81 7.00
C SER A 69 33.19 -29.11 7.91
N PRO A 70 31.99 -28.49 7.72
CA PRO A 70 30.81 -28.86 8.51
C PRO A 70 30.25 -30.26 8.23
N SER A 71 30.77 -30.96 7.21
CA SER A 71 30.30 -32.31 6.84
C SER A 71 30.57 -33.32 7.94
N LYS A 72 29.58 -34.17 8.26
CA LYS A 72 29.77 -35.27 9.21
C LYS A 72 30.48 -36.42 8.48
N ILE A 73 31.70 -36.70 8.90
CA ILE A 73 32.53 -37.78 8.37
C ILE A 73 32.39 -39.05 9.20
N MET A 74 32.64 -40.20 8.58
CA MET A 74 32.69 -41.50 9.26
C MET A 74 34.04 -41.69 9.97
N SER A 75 34.10 -42.71 10.83
CA SER A 75 35.30 -43.08 11.60
C SER A 75 36.55 -43.20 10.72
N LEU A 76 37.56 -42.36 11.00
CA LEU A 76 38.83 -42.31 10.25
C LEU A 76 39.62 -43.62 10.33
N SER A 77 39.51 -44.36 11.46
CA SER A 77 40.21 -45.64 11.64
C SER A 77 39.63 -46.77 10.78
N ASP A 78 38.34 -46.70 10.48
CA ASP A 78 37.61 -47.78 9.80
C ASP A 78 37.44 -47.49 8.30
N TYR A 79 37.35 -46.21 7.91
CA TYR A 79 36.99 -45.78 6.54
C TYR A 79 38.04 -44.88 5.85
N GLY A 80 39.12 -44.50 6.55
CA GLY A 80 40.19 -43.66 6.02
C GLY A 80 39.80 -42.19 5.86
N ASN A 81 40.67 -41.40 5.21
CA ASN A 81 40.43 -39.96 5.01
C ASN A 81 39.33 -39.71 3.95
N PRO A 82 38.43 -38.75 4.16
CA PRO A 82 37.45 -38.35 3.16
C PRO A 82 38.13 -37.64 1.98
N ASN A 83 37.58 -37.82 0.79
CA ASN A 83 37.95 -37.08 -0.41
C ASN A 83 36.78 -36.22 -0.86
N TYR A 84 37.03 -34.93 -1.04
CA TYR A 84 36.04 -33.93 -1.43
C TYR A 84 36.30 -33.50 -2.87
N SER A 85 35.27 -33.50 -3.70
CA SER A 85 35.32 -33.02 -5.07
C SER A 85 34.18 -32.06 -5.36
N TRP A 86 34.50 -30.99 -6.07
CA TRP A 86 33.62 -29.86 -6.34
C TRP A 86 33.43 -29.69 -7.85
N ASP A 87 32.17 -29.66 -8.26
CA ASP A 87 31.73 -29.24 -9.59
C ASP A 87 30.95 -27.94 -9.42
N PHE A 88 31.39 -26.88 -10.12
CA PHE A 88 30.82 -25.54 -9.99
C PHE A 88 29.69 -25.28 -10.99
N GLY A 89 29.41 -26.21 -11.91
CA GLY A 89 28.29 -26.10 -12.85
C GLY A 89 28.50 -25.11 -14.00
N ASP A 90 29.71 -24.60 -14.19
CA ASP A 90 30.13 -23.69 -15.28
C ASP A 90 31.03 -24.38 -16.31
N ASP A 91 30.97 -25.72 -16.40
CA ASP A 91 31.82 -26.58 -17.23
C ASP A 91 33.33 -26.49 -16.91
N SER A 92 33.70 -25.94 -15.76
CA SER A 92 35.10 -25.91 -15.29
C SER A 92 35.60 -27.26 -14.80
N ASP A 93 36.93 -27.40 -14.69
CA ASP A 93 37.56 -28.60 -14.14
C ASP A 93 37.19 -28.81 -12.66
N ILE A 94 36.76 -30.03 -12.34
CA ILE A 94 36.47 -30.47 -10.95
C ILE A 94 37.68 -30.17 -10.05
N LYS A 95 37.43 -29.48 -8.94
CA LYS A 95 38.44 -29.18 -7.91
C LYS A 95 38.36 -30.17 -6.76
N PHE A 96 39.50 -30.41 -6.11
CA PHE A 96 39.59 -31.33 -4.96
C PHE A 96 40.13 -30.59 -3.74
N GLY A 97 39.59 -30.93 -2.58
CA GLY A 97 39.99 -30.34 -1.30
C GLY A 97 38.79 -30.07 -0.39
N GLU A 98 39.02 -30.07 0.92
CA GLU A 98 38.00 -29.75 1.93
C GLU A 98 37.57 -28.28 1.85
N VAL A 99 38.54 -27.39 1.59
CA VAL A 99 38.33 -25.96 1.36
C VAL A 99 38.90 -25.59 -0.02
N VAL A 100 38.08 -25.02 -0.89
CA VAL A 100 38.46 -24.62 -2.25
C VAL A 100 38.12 -23.15 -2.48
N LYS A 101 39.02 -22.45 -3.18
CA LYS A 101 38.76 -21.08 -3.64
C LYS A 101 38.36 -21.09 -5.11
N TYR A 102 37.32 -20.35 -5.47
CA TYR A 102 36.82 -20.28 -6.85
C TYR A 102 36.25 -18.90 -7.19
N THR A 103 36.35 -18.51 -8.46
CA THR A 103 35.82 -17.26 -9.00
C THR A 103 35.15 -17.54 -10.33
N TYR A 104 33.92 -17.07 -10.50
CA TYR A 104 33.18 -17.18 -11.76
C TYR A 104 33.57 -16.07 -12.74
N GLU A 105 33.71 -16.43 -14.01
CA GLU A 105 34.04 -15.51 -15.11
C GLU A 105 32.80 -14.97 -15.85
N GLU A 106 31.68 -15.69 -15.78
CA GLU A 106 30.40 -15.29 -16.36
C GLU A 106 29.30 -15.19 -15.30
N ALA A 107 28.29 -14.36 -15.59
CA ALA A 107 27.13 -14.19 -14.72
C ALA A 107 26.04 -15.20 -15.10
N GLY A 108 25.25 -15.61 -14.11
CA GLY A 108 24.19 -16.60 -14.29
C GLY A 108 23.90 -17.38 -13.02
N ILE A 109 23.05 -18.39 -13.15
CA ILE A 109 22.72 -19.31 -12.06
C ILE A 109 23.53 -20.59 -12.25
N TYR A 110 24.34 -20.93 -11.26
CA TYR A 110 25.17 -22.13 -11.27
C TYR A 110 24.71 -23.12 -10.19
N THR A 111 24.78 -24.41 -10.48
CA THR A 111 24.48 -25.46 -9.49
C THR A 111 25.78 -26.08 -9.02
N VAL A 112 26.20 -25.74 -7.81
CA VAL A 112 27.42 -26.27 -7.21
C VAL A 112 27.12 -27.63 -6.61
N LYS A 113 27.84 -28.65 -7.07
CA LYS A 113 27.75 -30.02 -6.58
C LYS A 113 29.00 -30.39 -5.82
N MET A 114 28.84 -30.60 -4.52
CA MET A 114 29.90 -31.12 -3.65
C MET A 114 29.67 -32.61 -3.43
N ASN A 115 30.69 -33.41 -3.74
CA ASN A 115 30.69 -34.85 -3.49
C ASN A 115 31.74 -35.20 -2.45
N ILE A 116 31.33 -35.97 -1.44
CA ILE A 116 32.22 -36.53 -0.42
C ILE A 116 32.30 -38.04 -0.59
N LYS A 117 33.51 -38.57 -0.65
CA LYS A 117 33.78 -40.01 -0.72
C LYS A 117 34.66 -40.43 0.44
N GLN A 118 34.22 -41.39 1.24
CA GLN A 118 35.03 -41.99 2.31
C GLN A 118 34.84 -43.50 2.31
N GLY A 119 35.92 -44.26 2.17
CA GLY A 119 35.86 -45.71 1.91
C GLY A 119 35.09 -46.05 0.63
N SER A 120 34.01 -46.84 0.75
CA SER A 120 33.09 -47.20 -0.33
C SER A 120 31.90 -46.24 -0.49
N GLU A 121 31.59 -45.46 0.55
CA GLU A 121 30.42 -44.58 0.58
C GLU A 121 30.68 -43.30 -0.20
N ARG A 122 29.61 -42.80 -0.82
CA ARG A 122 29.59 -41.54 -1.58
C ARG A 122 28.29 -40.84 -1.30
N GLU A 123 28.39 -39.59 -0.90
CA GLU A 123 27.25 -38.71 -0.74
C GLU A 123 27.50 -37.40 -1.49
N SER A 124 26.42 -36.74 -1.90
CA SER A 124 26.50 -35.49 -2.65
C SER A 124 25.44 -34.50 -2.19
N ILE A 125 25.81 -33.22 -2.17
CA ILE A 125 24.89 -32.11 -1.94
C ILE A 125 25.00 -31.14 -3.11
N GLU A 126 23.85 -30.61 -3.54
CA GLU A 126 23.75 -29.61 -4.59
C GLU A 126 23.17 -28.33 -3.99
N LYS A 127 23.74 -27.19 -4.36
CA LYS A 127 23.23 -25.87 -3.98
C LYS A 127 23.40 -24.89 -5.13
N SER A 128 22.34 -24.15 -5.44
CA SER A 128 22.36 -23.12 -6.48
C SER A 128 22.95 -21.82 -5.96
N ILE A 129 23.73 -21.14 -6.79
CA ILE A 129 24.33 -19.85 -6.53
C ILE A 129 24.05 -18.90 -7.69
N GLN A 130 23.67 -17.66 -7.39
CA GLN A 130 23.47 -16.62 -8.40
C GLN A 130 24.71 -15.72 -8.48
N VAL A 131 25.32 -15.66 -9.65
CA VAL A 131 26.44 -14.76 -9.95
C VAL A 131 25.91 -13.57 -10.73
N TYR A 132 26.05 -12.37 -10.17
CA TYR A 132 25.51 -11.15 -10.76
C TYR A 132 26.61 -10.15 -11.14
N THR A 133 26.36 -9.39 -12.21
CA THR A 133 27.20 -8.26 -12.61
C THR A 133 26.66 -6.94 -12.09
N LYS A 134 25.33 -6.83 -12.04
CA LYS A 134 24.60 -5.61 -11.70
C LYS A 134 23.56 -5.88 -10.63
N GLN A 135 23.24 -4.87 -9.86
CA GLN A 135 22.16 -4.92 -8.88
C GLN A 135 21.10 -3.89 -9.24
N MET A 136 19.83 -4.29 -9.26
CA MET A 136 18.68 -3.41 -9.48
C MET A 136 17.71 -3.54 -8.32
N VAL A 137 16.94 -2.48 -8.07
CA VAL A 137 15.85 -2.50 -7.09
C VAL A 137 14.53 -2.35 -7.82
N LEU A 138 13.59 -3.27 -7.57
CA LEU A 138 12.24 -3.23 -8.08
C LEU A 138 11.27 -2.91 -6.93
N ILE A 139 10.64 -1.75 -7.00
CA ILE A 139 9.61 -1.35 -6.06
C ILE A 139 8.26 -1.69 -6.68
N THR A 140 7.44 -2.49 -5.98
CA THR A 140 6.23 -3.08 -6.54
C THR A 140 5.05 -3.08 -5.57
N ASP A 141 3.85 -2.85 -6.08
CA ASP A 141 2.59 -3.01 -5.34
C ASP A 141 1.94 -4.40 -5.52
N VAL A 142 2.66 -5.29 -6.22
CA VAL A 142 2.30 -6.70 -6.43
C VAL A 142 3.16 -7.59 -5.54
N LEU A 143 2.59 -8.68 -5.04
CA LEU A 143 3.27 -9.67 -4.20
C LEU A 143 4.50 -10.25 -4.92
N LYS A 144 5.63 -10.39 -4.19
CA LYS A 144 6.90 -10.91 -4.71
C LYS A 144 6.77 -12.29 -5.36
N GLU A 145 5.91 -13.15 -4.84
CA GLU A 145 5.65 -14.48 -5.41
C GLU A 145 5.19 -14.43 -6.88
N THR A 146 4.44 -13.40 -7.25
CA THR A 146 3.97 -13.22 -8.64
C THR A 146 5.07 -12.72 -9.59
N LEU A 147 6.19 -12.25 -9.05
CA LEU A 147 7.34 -11.74 -9.78
C LEU A 147 8.46 -12.79 -9.93
N ALA A 148 8.23 -14.04 -9.52
CA ALA A 148 9.24 -15.10 -9.62
C ALA A 148 9.77 -15.29 -11.06
N SER A 149 8.93 -15.13 -12.08
CA SER A 149 9.37 -15.19 -13.48
C SER A 149 10.26 -14.01 -13.88
N VAL A 150 9.98 -12.81 -13.34
CA VAL A 150 10.76 -11.59 -13.61
C VAL A 150 12.11 -11.67 -12.90
N ASP A 151 12.13 -12.23 -11.69
CA ASP A 151 13.35 -12.46 -10.91
C ASP A 151 14.27 -13.48 -11.59
N ALA A 152 13.70 -14.59 -12.09
CA ALA A 152 14.44 -15.58 -12.86
C ALA A 152 15.01 -14.99 -14.17
N GLU A 153 14.21 -14.22 -14.90
CA GLU A 153 14.65 -13.55 -16.14
C GLU A 153 15.76 -12.52 -15.88
N ALA A 154 15.67 -11.76 -14.78
CA ALA A 154 16.74 -10.86 -14.36
C ALA A 154 18.02 -11.63 -13.99
N ALA A 155 17.88 -12.75 -13.28
CA ALA A 155 19.01 -13.59 -12.88
C ALA A 155 19.74 -14.22 -14.08
N ASP A 156 19.00 -14.67 -15.10
CA ASP A 156 19.56 -15.19 -16.36
C ASP A 156 20.37 -14.11 -17.12
N GLU A 157 19.95 -12.85 -17.03
CA GLU A 157 20.67 -11.70 -17.61
C GLU A 157 21.78 -11.16 -16.69
N GLY A 158 22.09 -11.87 -15.59
CA GLY A 158 23.15 -11.51 -14.64
C GLY A 158 22.83 -10.31 -13.75
N VAL A 159 21.55 -10.02 -13.53
CA VAL A 159 21.04 -8.93 -12.68
C VAL A 159 20.52 -9.49 -11.36
N LEU A 160 21.03 -8.98 -10.25
CA LEU A 160 20.46 -9.22 -8.93
C LEU A 160 19.28 -8.26 -8.70
N LEU A 161 18.06 -8.77 -8.76
CA LEU A 161 16.84 -8.00 -8.57
C LEU A 161 16.40 -8.02 -7.11
N ASN A 162 16.43 -6.86 -6.44
CA ASN A 162 15.94 -6.75 -5.08
C ASN A 162 14.54 -6.16 -5.08
N VAL A 163 13.56 -6.95 -4.63
CA VAL A 163 12.15 -6.55 -4.64
C VAL A 163 11.76 -5.90 -3.32
N ILE A 164 11.27 -4.66 -3.38
CA ILE A 164 10.67 -3.94 -2.26
C ILE A 164 9.15 -3.88 -2.51
N GLU A 165 8.41 -4.66 -1.73
CA GLU A 165 6.95 -4.61 -1.77
C GLU A 165 6.43 -3.34 -1.10
N VAL A 166 5.48 -2.65 -1.70
CA VAL A 166 4.77 -1.50 -1.13
C VAL A 166 3.27 -1.79 -1.06
N PRO A 167 2.53 -1.19 -0.10
CA PRO A 167 1.09 -1.38 -0.03
C PRO A 167 0.42 -0.95 -1.33
N LYS A 168 -0.53 -1.75 -1.79
CA LYS A 168 -1.33 -1.44 -2.98
C LYS A 168 -2.30 -0.31 -2.67
N ASP A 169 -2.15 0.80 -3.39
CA ASP A 169 -3.01 1.98 -3.45
C ASP A 169 -4.46 1.74 -2.95
N SER A 170 -4.69 2.03 -1.67
CA SER A 170 -5.93 2.64 -1.22
C SER A 170 -5.59 4.08 -0.87
N SER A 171 -6.53 5.00 -1.04
CA SER A 171 -6.45 6.45 -0.83
C SER A 171 -6.03 6.91 0.59
N ASP A 172 -5.43 6.03 1.38
CA ASP A 172 -5.13 6.19 2.78
C ASP A 172 -3.76 6.86 2.94
N LEU A 173 -3.73 8.04 3.56
CA LEU A 173 -2.51 8.80 3.82
C LEU A 173 -1.49 8.01 4.67
N SER A 174 -1.97 7.04 5.44
CA SER A 174 -1.14 6.09 6.19
C SER A 174 -0.19 5.27 5.30
N ASN A 175 -0.55 5.06 4.03
CA ASN A 175 0.28 4.32 3.09
C ASN A 175 1.53 5.12 2.67
N GLU A 176 1.45 6.45 2.52
CA GLU A 176 2.58 7.30 2.08
C GLU A 176 3.75 7.22 3.08
N ASP A 177 3.46 7.38 4.37
CA ASP A 177 4.47 7.26 5.44
C ASP A 177 5.07 5.85 5.52
N SER A 178 4.24 4.82 5.33
CA SER A 178 4.71 3.43 5.32
C SER A 178 5.68 3.16 4.17
N VAL A 179 5.45 3.75 2.99
CA VAL A 179 6.32 3.65 1.82
C VAL A 179 7.63 4.39 2.06
N ILE A 180 7.57 5.60 2.61
CA ILE A 180 8.77 6.36 2.99
C ILE A 180 9.62 5.58 4.00
N ARG A 181 8.99 4.94 4.99
CA ARG A 181 9.69 4.09 5.97
C ARG A 181 10.39 2.92 5.29
N LYS A 182 9.74 2.24 4.34
CA LYS A 182 10.36 1.15 3.56
C LYS A 182 11.57 1.63 2.75
N PHE A 183 11.54 2.83 2.20
CA PHE A 183 12.71 3.41 1.53
C PHE A 183 13.86 3.71 2.50
N GLN A 184 13.56 4.17 3.72
CA GLN A 184 14.56 4.39 4.76
C GLN A 184 15.20 3.07 5.23
N GLU A 185 14.37 2.05 5.47
CA GLU A 185 14.83 0.70 5.85
C GLU A 185 15.76 0.08 4.78
N ASN A 186 15.52 0.36 3.50
CA ASN A 186 16.27 -0.19 2.37
C ASN A 186 17.23 0.83 1.72
N LEU A 187 17.62 1.90 2.42
CA LEU A 187 18.44 2.97 1.84
C LEU A 187 19.79 2.46 1.31
N GLU A 188 20.45 1.56 2.04
CA GLU A 188 21.75 1.02 1.62
C GLU A 188 21.64 0.15 0.35
N MET A 189 20.54 -0.60 0.22
CA MET A 189 20.23 -1.36 -0.99
C MET A 189 19.97 -0.43 -2.18
N LEU A 190 19.24 0.68 -1.98
CA LEU A 190 19.00 1.69 -3.02
C LEU A 190 20.32 2.33 -3.48
N LYS A 191 21.23 2.64 -2.56
CA LYS A 191 22.57 3.19 -2.89
C LYS A 191 23.44 2.19 -3.66
N GLY A 192 23.38 0.91 -3.31
CA GLY A 192 24.14 -0.15 -3.97
C GLY A 192 23.66 -0.50 -5.39
N SER A 193 22.41 -0.18 -5.71
CA SER A 193 21.80 -0.49 -7.01
C SER A 193 22.30 0.40 -8.16
N GLU A 194 22.23 -0.06 -9.41
CA GLU A 194 22.48 0.76 -10.61
C GLU A 194 21.20 1.44 -11.11
N ALA A 195 20.07 0.76 -10.95
CA ALA A 195 18.75 1.24 -11.37
C ALA A 195 17.69 0.97 -10.30
N ILE A 196 16.75 1.92 -10.19
CA ILE A 196 15.56 1.83 -9.35
C ILE A 196 14.35 1.82 -10.27
N LEU A 197 13.65 0.68 -10.28
CA LEU A 197 12.50 0.40 -11.12
C LEU A 197 11.25 0.51 -10.26
N PHE A 198 10.37 1.46 -10.59
CA PHE A 198 9.08 1.64 -9.94
C PHE A 198 8.02 0.94 -10.78
N TYR A 199 7.67 -0.29 -10.39
CA TYR A 199 6.63 -1.09 -11.02
C TYR A 199 5.37 -1.11 -10.15
N THR A 200 4.69 0.02 -10.14
CA THR A 200 3.51 0.26 -9.29
C THR A 200 2.33 0.68 -10.15
N SER A 201 1.12 0.31 -9.74
CA SER A 201 -0.11 0.70 -10.45
C SER A 201 -0.34 2.22 -10.45
N SER A 202 0.31 2.95 -9.53
CA SER A 202 0.18 4.40 -9.36
C SER A 202 1.53 5.11 -9.35
N THR A 203 1.53 6.41 -9.63
CA THR A 203 2.71 7.27 -9.50
C THR A 203 2.97 7.75 -8.07
N GLN A 204 2.14 7.37 -7.09
CA GLN A 204 2.24 7.84 -5.70
C GLN A 204 3.54 7.39 -5.06
N THR A 205 4.00 6.17 -5.35
CA THR A 205 5.28 5.64 -4.86
C THR A 205 6.48 6.48 -5.30
N MET A 206 6.48 6.95 -6.55
CA MET A 206 7.51 7.86 -7.06
C MET A 206 7.45 9.24 -6.38
N GLN A 207 6.25 9.70 -6.03
CA GLN A 207 6.10 10.95 -5.29
C GLN A 207 6.55 10.84 -3.83
N ALA A 208 6.23 9.73 -3.17
CA ALA A 208 6.75 9.38 -1.85
C ALA A 208 8.28 9.30 -1.89
N PHE A 209 8.87 8.80 -2.98
CA PHE A 209 10.32 8.84 -3.19
C PHE A 209 10.87 10.27 -3.25
N GLY A 210 10.14 11.21 -3.87
CA GLY A 210 10.47 12.64 -3.83
C GLY A 210 10.44 13.25 -2.42
N GLN A 211 9.52 12.82 -1.53
CA GLN A 211 9.54 13.27 -0.13
C GLN A 211 10.67 12.61 0.66
N PHE A 212 10.84 11.30 0.49
CA PHE A 212 11.97 10.55 1.05
C PHE A 212 13.31 11.19 0.70
N TRP A 213 13.47 11.66 -0.55
CA TRP A 213 14.66 12.38 -1.00
C TRP A 213 15.02 13.58 -0.11
N LYS A 214 14.02 14.32 0.39
CA LYS A 214 14.25 15.49 1.25
C LYS A 214 14.66 15.11 2.67
N LEU A 215 14.36 13.89 3.10
CA LEU A 215 14.64 13.40 4.45
C LEU A 215 16.03 12.79 4.60
N ILE A 216 16.69 12.42 3.49
CA ILE A 216 18.00 11.77 3.49
C ILE A 216 19.18 12.77 3.48
N SER A 217 20.36 12.30 3.90
CA SER A 217 21.58 13.11 3.92
C SER A 217 22.06 13.49 2.51
N ALA A 218 22.79 14.60 2.38
CA ALA A 218 23.32 15.07 1.09
C ALA A 218 24.23 14.02 0.41
N GLU A 219 25.01 13.27 1.17
CA GLU A 219 25.83 12.15 0.67
C GLU A 219 24.97 11.04 0.05
N SER A 220 23.86 10.70 0.71
CA SER A 220 22.91 9.71 0.20
C SER A 220 22.19 10.19 -1.05
N GLN A 221 21.87 11.50 -1.11
CA GLN A 221 21.28 12.12 -2.30
C GLN A 221 22.23 12.04 -3.49
N GLU A 222 23.52 12.35 -3.31
CA GLU A 222 24.50 12.29 -4.41
C GLU A 222 24.65 10.87 -4.95
N ALA A 223 24.74 9.87 -4.06
CA ALA A 223 24.78 8.46 -4.45
C ALA A 223 23.55 8.05 -5.28
N LEU A 224 22.35 8.46 -4.87
CA LEU A 224 21.10 8.13 -5.54
C LEU A 224 20.84 8.96 -6.82
N ARG A 225 21.43 10.15 -6.96
CA ARG A 225 21.19 11.02 -8.13
C ARG A 225 21.72 10.42 -9.43
N SER A 226 22.81 9.67 -9.34
CA SER A 226 23.47 9.00 -10.47
C SER A 226 22.76 7.74 -10.96
N LYS A 227 21.71 7.28 -10.24
CA LYS A 227 21.01 6.03 -10.54
C LYS A 227 19.99 6.22 -11.65
N LEU A 228 19.78 5.17 -12.44
CA LEU A 228 18.71 5.15 -13.43
C LEU A 228 17.35 5.01 -12.73
N LEU A 229 16.49 6.02 -12.87
CA LEU A 229 15.12 5.98 -12.37
C LEU A 229 14.17 5.62 -13.51
N VAL A 230 13.44 4.51 -13.36
CA VAL A 230 12.45 4.05 -14.35
C VAL A 230 11.10 3.90 -13.68
N GLN A 231 10.08 4.60 -14.18
CA GLN A 231 8.68 4.32 -13.87
C GLN A 231 8.12 3.37 -14.93
N ILE A 232 7.61 2.24 -14.47
CA ILE A 232 6.90 1.27 -15.29
C ILE A 232 5.42 1.44 -14.99
N SER A 233 4.64 1.79 -16.02
CA SER A 233 3.22 2.11 -15.86
C SER A 233 2.35 1.49 -16.95
N ALA A 234 1.23 0.90 -16.51
CA ALA A 234 0.14 0.49 -17.40
C ALA A 234 -0.77 1.68 -17.80
N SER A 235 -0.60 2.84 -17.15
CA SER A 235 -1.40 4.05 -17.33
C SER A 235 -0.90 4.90 -18.51
N SER A 236 -1.53 6.05 -18.79
CA SER A 236 -1.08 6.94 -19.87
C SER A 236 0.28 7.57 -19.52
N LEU A 237 1.32 7.28 -20.31
CA LEU A 237 2.67 7.84 -20.09
C LEU A 237 2.70 9.37 -20.11
N ASP A 238 1.85 10.02 -20.92
CA ASP A 238 1.75 11.49 -20.96
C ASP A 238 1.17 12.07 -19.67
N ARG A 239 0.25 11.32 -19.02
CA ARG A 239 -0.32 11.69 -17.73
C ARG A 239 0.71 11.53 -16.63
N ASP A 240 1.36 10.37 -16.60
CA ASP A 240 2.35 10.02 -15.60
C ASP A 240 3.57 10.94 -15.68
N ALA A 241 3.98 11.35 -16.89
CA ALA A 241 5.05 12.32 -17.08
C ALA A 241 4.78 13.64 -16.35
N LYS A 242 3.53 14.14 -16.39
CA LYS A 242 3.13 15.36 -15.66
C LYS A 242 3.12 15.15 -14.15
N LEU A 243 2.69 13.98 -13.69
CA LEU A 243 2.62 13.65 -12.26
C LEU A 243 4.01 13.40 -11.64
N ILE A 244 5.00 13.01 -12.44
CA ILE A 244 6.38 12.75 -12.03
C ILE A 244 7.28 13.99 -12.15
N GLN A 245 6.89 14.99 -12.95
CA GLN A 245 7.62 16.25 -13.10
C GLN A 245 8.03 16.91 -11.76
N PRO A 246 7.18 16.97 -10.71
CA PRO A 246 7.60 17.52 -9.42
C PRO A 246 8.73 16.72 -8.76
N VAL A 247 8.75 15.40 -8.93
CA VAL A 247 9.80 14.52 -8.42
C VAL A 247 11.11 14.80 -9.15
N TYR A 248 11.07 14.98 -10.47
CA TYR A 248 12.24 15.42 -11.23
C TYR A 248 12.79 16.76 -10.72
N GLU A 249 11.94 17.72 -10.37
CA GLU A 249 12.38 19.01 -9.84
C GLU A 249 13.00 18.91 -8.43
N ILE A 250 12.56 17.96 -7.61
CA ILE A 250 13.11 17.70 -6.27
C ILE A 250 14.45 16.94 -6.37
N VAL A 251 14.46 15.82 -7.09
CA VAL A 251 15.60 14.89 -7.16
C VAL A 251 16.70 15.45 -8.08
N GLN A 252 16.29 16.08 -9.19
CA GLN A 252 17.11 16.55 -10.31
C GLN A 252 18.08 15.48 -10.85
N PRO A 253 17.57 14.31 -11.28
CA PRO A 253 18.37 13.35 -12.03
C PRO A 253 18.63 13.88 -13.46
N ASP A 254 19.43 13.18 -14.24
CA ASP A 254 19.62 13.51 -15.66
C ASP A 254 18.28 13.45 -16.43
N PHE A 255 17.54 12.35 -16.24
CA PHE A 255 16.16 12.17 -16.70
C PHE A 255 15.52 10.99 -15.96
N ILE A 256 14.18 10.95 -15.94
CA ILE A 256 13.40 9.80 -15.47
C ILE A 256 12.79 9.12 -16.70
N VAL A 257 12.95 7.81 -16.83
CA VAL A 257 12.37 7.04 -17.95
C VAL A 257 10.98 6.56 -17.54
N LEU A 258 9.99 6.78 -18.40
CA LEU A 258 8.65 6.23 -18.25
C LEU A 258 8.41 5.25 -19.38
N THR A 259 8.00 4.04 -19.04
CA THR A 259 7.83 2.96 -20.01
C THR A 259 6.74 1.99 -19.57
N ARG A 260 6.51 0.97 -20.40
CA ARG A 260 5.52 -0.07 -20.19
C ARG A 260 6.11 -1.31 -19.52
N PRO A 261 5.30 -2.19 -18.89
CA PRO A 261 5.79 -3.43 -18.25
C PRO A 261 6.61 -4.34 -19.18
N GLU A 262 6.32 -4.32 -20.49
CA GLU A 262 7.05 -5.07 -21.52
C GLU A 262 8.52 -4.63 -21.67
N ALA A 263 8.90 -3.51 -21.05
CA ALA A 263 10.26 -3.00 -21.06
C ALA A 263 11.21 -3.68 -20.06
N LEU A 264 10.70 -4.49 -19.12
CA LEU A 264 11.52 -5.12 -18.05
C LEU A 264 12.70 -5.93 -18.62
N ASN A 265 12.42 -6.89 -19.50
CA ASN A 265 13.45 -7.69 -20.16
C ASN A 265 14.52 -6.83 -20.86
N PRO A 266 14.17 -5.89 -21.77
CA PRO A 266 15.14 -4.98 -22.39
C PRO A 266 16.00 -4.17 -21.40
N ILE A 267 15.45 -3.83 -20.23
CA ILE A 267 16.16 -3.08 -19.20
C ILE A 267 17.24 -3.94 -18.55
N PHE A 268 16.99 -5.25 -18.35
CA PHE A 268 17.96 -6.15 -17.75
C PHE A 268 19.17 -6.41 -18.66
N THR A 269 18.92 -6.62 -19.95
CA THR A 269 19.96 -7.00 -20.94
C THR A 269 21.01 -5.90 -21.19
N ARG A 270 20.66 -4.61 -21.11
CA ARG A 270 21.56 -3.51 -21.50
C ARG A 270 22.16 -2.79 -20.29
N ALA A 271 23.47 -2.55 -20.34
CA ALA A 271 24.18 -1.77 -19.31
C ALA A 271 24.00 -0.25 -19.48
N GLU A 272 23.79 0.23 -20.71
CA GLU A 272 23.69 1.66 -21.01
C GLU A 272 22.27 2.09 -21.29
N ILE A 273 21.88 3.20 -20.67
CA ILE A 273 20.53 3.78 -20.80
C ILE A 273 20.19 4.12 -22.26
N SER A 274 21.16 4.65 -23.01
CA SER A 274 20.99 4.93 -24.46
C SER A 274 20.68 3.67 -25.26
N GLY A 275 21.30 2.54 -24.89
CA GLY A 275 21.03 1.23 -25.50
C GLY A 275 19.61 0.75 -25.19
N VAL A 276 19.18 0.88 -23.93
CA VAL A 276 17.81 0.55 -23.49
C VAL A 276 16.78 1.34 -24.29
N LEU A 277 16.92 2.67 -24.37
CA LEU A 277 15.95 3.53 -25.05
C LEU A 277 15.81 3.21 -26.55
N ASN A 278 16.93 2.95 -27.22
CA ASN A 278 16.93 2.56 -28.63
C ASN A 278 16.25 1.21 -28.83
N GLU A 279 16.54 0.23 -27.96
CA GLU A 279 15.95 -1.10 -28.04
C GLU A 279 14.43 -1.07 -27.78
N LEU A 280 13.98 -0.31 -26.79
CA LEU A 280 12.55 -0.12 -26.54
C LEU A 280 11.85 0.52 -27.74
N SER A 281 12.46 1.54 -28.35
CA SER A 281 11.93 2.17 -29.55
C SER A 281 11.88 1.20 -30.75
N LEU A 282 12.89 0.34 -30.93
CA LEU A 282 12.93 -0.68 -31.98
C LEU A 282 11.87 -1.77 -31.78
N ARG A 283 11.61 -2.15 -30.52
CA ARG A 283 10.55 -3.10 -30.13
C ARG A 283 9.14 -2.48 -30.18
N GLY A 284 9.01 -1.19 -30.53
CA GLY A 284 7.73 -0.48 -30.58
C GLY A 284 7.10 -0.24 -29.21
N ILE A 285 7.90 -0.34 -28.13
CA ILE A 285 7.46 -0.09 -26.77
C ILE A 285 7.44 1.42 -26.55
N GLU A 286 6.32 1.94 -26.05
CA GLU A 286 6.18 3.37 -25.77
C GLU A 286 7.13 3.80 -24.65
N VAL A 287 7.92 4.85 -24.92
CA VAL A 287 8.84 5.43 -23.94
C VAL A 287 8.69 6.94 -23.91
N ARG A 288 8.70 7.50 -22.71
CA ARG A 288 8.78 8.93 -22.46
C ARG A 288 9.94 9.22 -21.50
N GLN A 289 10.57 10.38 -21.67
CA GLN A 289 11.58 10.88 -20.76
C GLN A 289 11.03 12.12 -20.07
N VAL A 290 11.16 12.18 -18.74
CA VAL A 290 10.88 13.38 -17.95
C VAL A 290 12.22 14.04 -17.62
N ASP A 291 12.39 15.24 -18.15
CA ASP A 291 13.62 16.02 -18.10
C ASP A 291 13.32 17.52 -17.89
N ALA A 292 14.36 18.35 -17.91
CA ALA A 292 14.21 19.80 -17.77
C ALA A 292 13.41 20.45 -18.92
N LYS A 293 13.26 19.79 -20.07
CA LYS A 293 12.47 20.28 -21.22
C LYS A 293 10.98 19.97 -21.06
N SER A 294 10.64 19.00 -20.24
CA SER A 294 9.27 18.57 -19.93
C SER A 294 8.53 19.50 -18.97
N ARG A 295 9.09 20.68 -18.67
CA ARG A 295 8.51 21.68 -17.77
C ARG A 295 7.12 22.12 -18.19
N ILE A 296 6.29 22.35 -17.17
CA ILE A 296 4.89 22.76 -17.34
C ILE A 296 4.82 24.16 -17.98
N PRO A 297 4.03 24.34 -19.05
CA PRO A 297 3.84 25.63 -19.71
C PRO A 297 3.31 26.75 -18.78
N VAL A 298 3.70 27.99 -19.07
CA VAL A 298 3.35 29.18 -18.24
C VAL A 298 1.84 29.48 -18.23
N TYR A 299 1.09 29.09 -19.26
CA TYR A 299 -0.36 29.33 -19.36
C TYR A 299 -1.23 28.34 -18.57
N LEU A 300 -0.62 27.36 -17.87
CA LEU A 300 -1.31 26.40 -17.01
C LEU A 300 -1.07 26.76 -15.53
N PRO A 301 -1.82 27.73 -14.96
CA PRO A 301 -1.53 28.28 -13.64
C PRO A 301 -1.72 27.26 -12.51
N PHE A 302 -2.74 26.39 -12.61
CA PHE A 302 -3.05 25.41 -11.57
C PHE A 302 -2.06 24.25 -11.60
N SER A 303 -1.66 23.78 -12.78
CA SER A 303 -0.58 22.78 -12.94
C SER A 303 0.73 23.29 -12.34
N ARG A 304 1.07 24.58 -12.56
CA ARG A 304 2.28 25.17 -11.99
C ARG A 304 2.20 25.30 -10.46
N LEU A 305 1.04 25.67 -9.93
CA LEU A 305 0.82 25.72 -8.48
C LEU A 305 0.89 24.33 -7.85
N LEU A 306 0.27 23.33 -8.47
CA LEU A 306 0.37 21.93 -8.04
C LEU A 306 1.84 21.48 -7.97
N ASN A 307 2.61 21.76 -9.02
CA ASN A 307 4.03 21.42 -9.07
C ASN A 307 4.83 22.13 -7.96
N LEU A 308 4.57 23.42 -7.73
CA LEU A 308 5.18 24.18 -6.63
C LEU A 308 4.84 23.60 -5.25
N PHE A 309 3.58 23.22 -5.03
CA PHE A 309 3.11 22.65 -3.78
C PHE A 309 3.72 21.27 -3.52
N SER A 310 3.73 20.41 -4.53
CA SER A 310 4.36 19.09 -4.46
C SER A 310 5.87 19.19 -4.23
N SER A 311 6.56 20.06 -4.97
CA SER A 311 8.00 20.31 -4.77
C SER A 311 8.31 20.95 -3.42
N SER A 312 7.38 21.69 -2.81
CA SER A 312 7.51 22.24 -1.45
C SER A 312 7.24 21.22 -0.34
N GLY A 313 6.72 20.03 -0.67
CA GLY A 313 6.49 18.97 0.31
C GLY A 313 5.05 18.81 0.80
N LEU A 314 4.08 19.42 0.11
CA LEU A 314 2.67 19.17 0.40
C LEU A 314 2.27 17.79 -0.15
N SER A 315 1.63 16.97 0.69
CA SER A 315 1.10 15.66 0.27
C SER A 315 0.07 15.83 -0.84
N GLN A 316 0.13 14.95 -1.83
CA GLN A 316 -0.75 14.96 -3.00
C GLN A 316 -2.22 14.84 -2.59
N THR A 317 -2.52 14.10 -1.52
CA THR A 317 -3.88 13.92 -1.01
C THR A 317 -4.49 15.23 -0.51
N VAL A 318 -3.70 16.09 0.15
CA VAL A 318 -4.17 17.41 0.58
C VAL A 318 -4.50 18.28 -0.63
N ILE A 319 -3.64 18.23 -1.65
CA ILE A 319 -3.88 18.97 -2.88
C ILE A 319 -5.13 18.42 -3.57
N TYR A 320 -5.27 17.11 -3.67
CA TYR A 320 -6.45 16.46 -4.24
C TYR A 320 -7.74 16.85 -3.51
N LEU A 321 -7.73 16.84 -2.18
CA LEU A 321 -8.86 17.25 -1.35
C LEU A 321 -9.30 18.67 -1.71
N LEU A 322 -8.36 19.61 -1.84
CA LEU A 322 -8.65 20.99 -2.24
C LEU A 322 -9.23 21.08 -3.65
N LEU A 323 -8.64 20.37 -4.62
CA LEU A 323 -9.09 20.35 -6.01
C LEU A 323 -10.43 19.62 -6.18
N SER A 324 -10.83 18.74 -5.25
CA SER A 324 -12.09 18.00 -5.28
C SER A 324 -13.31 18.86 -4.92
N VAL A 325 -13.14 19.91 -4.10
CA VAL A 325 -14.24 20.73 -3.58
C VAL A 325 -15.16 21.29 -4.68
N PRO A 326 -14.64 21.87 -5.78
CA PRO A 326 -15.48 22.36 -6.88
C PRO A 326 -16.29 21.25 -7.57
N PHE A 327 -15.71 20.04 -7.73
CA PHE A 327 -16.42 18.89 -8.29
C PHE A 327 -17.53 18.39 -7.36
N LEU A 328 -17.24 18.27 -6.07
CA LEU A 328 -18.24 17.90 -5.05
C LEU A 328 -19.37 18.93 -5.01
N ALA A 329 -19.04 20.23 -4.97
CA ALA A 329 -20.01 21.31 -4.96
C ALA A 329 -20.90 21.29 -6.21
N PHE A 330 -20.31 21.07 -7.39
CA PHE A 330 -21.06 20.91 -8.64
C PHE A 330 -22.02 19.73 -8.58
N MET A 331 -21.56 18.56 -8.15
CA MET A 331 -22.39 17.36 -8.07
C MET A 331 -23.57 17.56 -7.11
N ILE A 332 -23.30 18.11 -5.92
CA ILE A 332 -24.34 18.39 -4.91
C ILE A 332 -25.35 19.42 -5.44
N ALA A 333 -24.86 20.51 -6.07
CA ALA A 333 -25.73 21.51 -6.68
C ALA A 333 -26.59 20.91 -7.80
N PHE A 334 -26.02 20.02 -8.61
CA PHE A 334 -26.74 19.30 -9.66
C PHE A 334 -27.88 18.46 -9.09
N PHE A 335 -27.62 17.61 -8.09
CA PHE A 335 -28.68 16.81 -7.46
C PHE A 335 -29.74 17.69 -6.81
N ARG A 336 -29.34 18.74 -6.11
CA ARG A 336 -30.30 19.64 -5.45
C ARG A 336 -31.16 20.42 -6.44
N GLN A 337 -30.59 20.89 -7.55
CA GLN A 337 -31.31 21.73 -8.52
C GLN A 337 -32.08 20.93 -9.57
N PHE A 338 -31.51 19.85 -10.12
CA PHE A 338 -32.17 19.03 -11.14
C PHE A 338 -33.03 17.93 -10.54
N VAL A 339 -32.49 17.15 -9.60
CA VAL A 339 -33.24 16.02 -9.01
C VAL A 339 -34.25 16.52 -7.98
N GLY A 340 -33.89 17.57 -7.24
CA GLY A 340 -34.75 18.20 -6.24
C GLY A 340 -34.72 17.51 -4.88
N VAL A 341 -33.56 17.00 -4.48
CA VAL A 341 -33.32 16.37 -3.17
C VAL A 341 -33.26 17.42 -2.05
N SER A 342 -33.84 17.12 -0.89
CA SER A 342 -33.95 18.01 0.28
C SER A 342 -32.88 17.74 1.35
N THR A 343 -31.60 17.83 0.95
CA THR A 343 -30.45 17.68 1.86
C THR A 343 -30.35 18.83 2.88
N PHE A 344 -29.50 18.67 3.92
CA PHE A 344 -29.18 19.72 4.92
C PHE A 344 -28.32 20.87 4.36
N GLY A 345 -28.81 21.52 3.30
CA GLY A 345 -28.08 22.50 2.51
C GLY A 345 -27.02 21.86 1.62
N VAL A 346 -26.12 22.69 1.08
CA VAL A 346 -24.98 22.23 0.24
C VAL A 346 -23.79 21.83 1.11
N LEU A 347 -23.60 22.50 2.25
CA LEU A 347 -22.44 22.30 3.12
C LEU A 347 -22.40 20.91 3.76
N ALA A 348 -23.53 20.42 4.29
CA ALA A 348 -23.57 19.13 4.96
C ALA A 348 -23.17 17.96 4.05
N PRO A 349 -23.76 17.78 2.84
CA PRO A 349 -23.32 16.70 1.97
C PRO A 349 -21.90 16.89 1.45
N LEU A 350 -21.42 18.12 1.28
CA LEU A 350 -20.05 18.42 0.85
C LEU A 350 -19.04 17.99 1.92
N MET A 351 -19.28 18.40 3.16
CA MET A 351 -18.43 18.06 4.28
C MET A 351 -18.43 16.55 4.53
N LEU A 352 -19.61 15.90 4.46
CA LEU A 352 -19.72 14.45 4.57
C LEU A 352 -18.96 13.71 3.45
N SER A 353 -18.97 14.23 2.21
CA SER A 353 -18.20 13.65 1.10
C SER A 353 -16.69 13.78 1.32
N LEU A 354 -16.23 14.94 1.79
CA LEU A 354 -14.82 15.16 2.16
C LEU A 354 -14.41 14.26 3.32
N ALA A 355 -15.29 14.05 4.30
CA ALA A 355 -15.04 13.12 5.39
C ALA A 355 -14.85 11.68 4.88
N PHE A 356 -15.64 11.24 3.89
CA PHE A 356 -15.44 9.94 3.25
C PHE A 356 -14.15 9.85 2.43
N LEU A 357 -13.70 10.95 1.79
CA LEU A 357 -12.39 10.97 1.11
C LEU A 357 -11.22 10.81 2.08
N VAL A 358 -11.30 11.42 3.26
CA VAL A 358 -10.21 11.36 4.26
C VAL A 358 -10.24 10.05 5.06
N LEU A 359 -11.42 9.62 5.51
CA LEU A 359 -11.57 8.42 6.37
C LEU A 359 -11.68 7.11 5.58
N GLY A 360 -11.89 7.19 4.26
CA GLY A 360 -12.41 6.09 3.48
C GLY A 360 -13.90 5.86 3.71
N LEU A 361 -14.55 5.22 2.75
CA LEU A 361 -16.00 4.99 2.76
C LEU A 361 -16.46 4.12 3.93
N GLN A 362 -15.78 3.00 4.17
CA GLN A 362 -16.20 2.01 5.17
C GLN A 362 -16.11 2.58 6.59
N PHE A 363 -14.94 3.10 6.97
CA PHE A 363 -14.73 3.70 8.29
C PHE A 363 -15.52 4.99 8.45
N GLY A 364 -15.54 5.87 7.44
CA GLY A 364 -16.32 7.10 7.47
C GLY A 364 -17.82 6.84 7.68
N MET A 365 -18.40 5.83 7.02
CA MET A 365 -19.81 5.45 7.23
C MET A 365 -20.04 4.86 8.62
N ALA A 366 -19.12 4.05 9.14
CA ALA A 366 -19.23 3.52 10.50
C ALA A 366 -19.21 4.65 11.55
N VAL A 367 -18.27 5.59 11.44
CA VAL A 367 -18.18 6.77 12.33
C VAL A 367 -19.45 7.60 12.23
N PHE A 368 -19.94 7.87 11.01
CA PHE A 368 -21.18 8.61 10.81
C PHE A 368 -22.37 7.95 11.52
N LEU A 369 -22.55 6.64 11.37
CA LEU A 369 -23.63 5.90 12.02
C LEU A 369 -23.52 5.95 13.54
N VAL A 370 -22.32 5.79 14.10
CA VAL A 370 -22.10 5.90 15.55
C VAL A 370 -22.48 7.29 16.05
N VAL A 371 -22.01 8.34 15.38
CA VAL A 371 -22.36 9.74 15.71
C VAL A 371 -23.88 9.92 15.69
N MET A 372 -24.55 9.46 14.63
CA MET A 372 -26.01 9.60 14.51
C MET A 372 -26.78 8.81 15.59
N LEU A 373 -26.31 7.60 15.96
CA LEU A 373 -26.90 6.80 17.03
C LEU A 373 -26.75 7.46 18.39
N VAL A 374 -25.57 8.02 18.67
CA VAL A 374 -25.31 8.78 19.91
C VAL A 374 -26.21 10.01 19.96
N SER A 375 -26.35 10.75 18.87
CA SER A 375 -27.23 11.92 18.79
C SER A 375 -28.70 11.57 19.03
N TRP A 376 -29.16 10.43 18.51
CA TRP A 376 -30.49 9.91 18.79
C TRP A 376 -30.65 9.48 20.25
N ALA A 377 -29.67 8.79 20.84
CA ALA A 377 -29.69 8.34 22.23
C ALA A 377 -29.73 9.51 23.22
N ILE A 378 -28.94 10.56 22.95
CA ILE A 378 -28.95 11.82 23.70
C ILE A 378 -30.36 12.40 23.70
N ARG A 379 -31.01 12.49 22.54
CA ARG A 379 -32.38 12.98 22.49
C ARG A 379 -33.31 12.18 23.40
N VAL A 380 -33.29 10.85 23.33
CA VAL A 380 -34.17 10.01 24.17
C VAL A 380 -33.91 10.24 25.66
N LEU A 381 -32.65 10.44 26.05
CA LEU A 381 -32.27 10.71 27.43
C LEU A 381 -32.71 12.11 27.90
N PHE A 382 -32.58 13.12 27.03
CA PHE A 382 -32.84 14.52 27.35
C PHE A 382 -34.26 14.99 27.04
N ASP A 383 -35.08 14.22 26.31
CA ASP A 383 -36.50 14.55 26.09
C ASP A 383 -37.32 14.47 27.41
N LYS A 384 -36.75 13.91 28.48
CA LYS A 384 -37.32 13.95 29.84
C LYS A 384 -36.91 15.19 30.65
N VAL A 385 -35.95 15.97 30.17
CA VAL A 385 -35.38 17.13 30.87
C VAL A 385 -35.59 18.36 30.00
N GLU A 386 -36.41 19.31 30.44
CA GLU A 386 -36.69 20.53 29.70
C GLU A 386 -35.48 21.49 29.71
N LEU A 387 -34.47 21.18 28.90
CA LEU A 387 -33.29 22.01 28.72
C LEU A 387 -33.52 23.08 27.65
N LEU A 388 -32.90 24.25 27.86
CA LEU A 388 -32.79 25.27 26.81
C LEU A 388 -31.94 24.73 25.64
N TYR A 389 -32.20 25.24 24.43
CA TYR A 389 -31.53 24.82 23.19
C TYR A 389 -30.00 24.87 23.29
N ILE A 390 -29.42 25.96 23.82
CA ILE A 390 -27.97 26.17 23.87
C ILE A 390 -27.28 25.11 24.78
N PRO A 391 -27.70 24.89 26.04
CA PRO A 391 -27.19 23.78 26.86
C PRO A 391 -27.37 22.40 26.23
N LYS A 392 -28.50 22.15 25.53
CA LYS A 392 -28.76 20.87 24.84
C LYS A 392 -27.73 20.60 23.73
N VAL A 393 -27.42 21.61 22.92
CA VAL A 393 -26.38 21.50 21.87
C VAL A 393 -24.99 21.34 22.48
N ALA A 394 -24.66 22.07 23.56
CA ALA A 394 -23.37 21.93 24.23
C ALA A 394 -23.16 20.51 24.79
N LEU A 395 -24.17 19.93 25.45
CA LEU A 395 -24.13 18.56 25.95
C LEU A 395 -24.00 17.53 24.82
N LEU A 396 -24.66 17.79 23.69
CA LEU A 396 -24.52 16.97 22.49
C LEU A 396 -23.07 16.96 22.02
N LEU A 397 -22.44 18.14 21.87
CA LEU A 397 -21.05 18.25 21.43
C LEU A 397 -20.09 17.53 22.40
N SER A 398 -20.30 17.65 23.72
CA SER A 398 -19.48 16.95 24.71
C SER A 398 -19.62 15.42 24.63
N CYS A 399 -20.84 14.92 24.44
CA CYS A 399 -21.08 13.48 24.34
C CYS A 399 -20.55 12.91 23.01
N LEU A 400 -20.62 13.69 21.92
CA LEU A 400 -19.97 13.33 20.66
C LEU A 400 -18.45 13.26 20.78
N ALA A 401 -17.82 14.23 21.44
CA ALA A 401 -16.38 14.19 21.69
C ALA A 401 -15.97 12.92 22.47
N LEU A 402 -16.75 12.53 23.49
CA LEU A 402 -16.53 11.29 24.23
C LEU A 402 -16.73 10.03 23.36
N SER A 403 -17.73 10.05 22.48
CA SER A 403 -17.95 8.97 21.50
C SER A 403 -16.75 8.82 20.56
N PHE A 404 -16.15 9.93 20.12
CA PHE A 404 -14.96 9.88 19.26
C PHE A 404 -13.75 9.29 19.98
N PHE A 405 -13.56 9.61 21.26
CA PHE A 405 -12.52 8.98 22.07
C PHE A 405 -12.68 7.46 22.13
N LEU A 406 -13.92 6.97 22.29
CA LEU A 406 -14.21 5.54 22.30
C LEU A 406 -13.98 4.88 20.92
N VAL A 407 -14.41 5.53 19.84
CA VAL A 407 -14.15 5.05 18.47
C VAL A 407 -12.65 4.96 18.19
N LEU A 408 -11.87 5.94 18.64
CA LEU A 408 -10.42 5.93 18.48
C LEU A 408 -9.76 4.78 19.25
N GLY A 409 -10.20 4.54 20.49
CA GLY A 409 -9.73 3.40 21.28
C GLY A 409 -10.02 2.06 20.61
N LEU A 410 -11.20 1.91 20.00
CA LEU A 410 -11.53 0.72 19.21
C LEU A 410 -10.69 0.61 17.94
N ALA A 411 -10.46 1.71 17.23
CA ALA A 411 -9.65 1.70 16.02
C ALA A 411 -8.20 1.23 16.30
N VAL A 412 -7.60 1.72 17.38
CA VAL A 412 -6.26 1.28 17.82
C VAL A 412 -6.29 -0.20 18.23
N TYR A 413 -7.35 -0.66 18.91
CA TYR A 413 -7.50 -2.07 19.30
C TYR A 413 -7.59 -3.02 18.10
N PHE A 414 -8.18 -2.59 16.99
CA PHE A 414 -8.24 -3.35 15.74
C PHE A 414 -7.01 -3.15 14.84
N GLU A 415 -5.95 -2.50 15.33
CA GLU A 415 -4.74 -2.16 14.56
C GLU A 415 -5.06 -1.42 13.25
N ALA A 416 -6.11 -0.60 13.26
CA ALA A 416 -6.46 0.19 12.09
C ALA A 416 -5.37 1.23 11.81
N SER A 417 -4.81 1.21 10.60
CA SER A 417 -3.78 2.13 10.12
C SER A 417 -4.35 3.53 9.84
N LEU A 418 -4.73 4.25 10.88
CA LEU A 418 -5.32 5.59 10.77
C LEU A 418 -4.33 6.68 11.18
N ASP A 419 -4.23 7.74 10.38
CA ASP A 419 -3.59 8.98 10.81
C ASP A 419 -4.54 9.76 11.74
N LEU A 420 -4.19 9.79 13.02
CA LEU A 420 -4.94 10.45 14.08
C LEU A 420 -5.07 11.97 13.85
N SER A 421 -4.10 12.61 13.19
CA SER A 421 -4.09 14.05 12.94
C SER A 421 -5.19 14.46 11.95
N LEU A 422 -5.32 13.69 10.87
CA LEU A 422 -6.28 13.97 9.80
C LEU A 422 -7.71 13.50 10.13
N THR A 423 -7.85 12.59 11.09
CA THR A 423 -9.15 12.04 11.54
C THR A 423 -10.01 13.06 12.30
N ILE A 424 -9.40 14.07 12.95
CA ILE A 424 -10.13 15.08 13.74
C ILE A 424 -11.08 15.91 12.87
N PHE A 425 -10.66 16.25 11.64
CA PHE A 425 -11.45 17.10 10.75
C PHE A 425 -12.78 16.45 10.33
N PRO A 426 -12.80 15.21 9.79
CA PRO A 426 -14.03 14.46 9.54
C PRO A 426 -14.94 14.36 10.77
N MET A 427 -14.39 14.13 11.96
CA MET A 427 -15.17 14.04 13.20
C MET A 427 -15.87 15.36 13.54
N MET A 428 -15.17 16.50 13.40
CA MET A 428 -15.77 17.83 13.59
C MET A 428 -16.91 18.09 12.59
N VAL A 429 -16.73 17.66 11.35
CA VAL A 429 -17.76 17.70 10.31
C VAL A 429 -19.00 16.87 10.68
N MET A 430 -18.81 15.62 11.10
CA MET A 430 -19.91 14.73 11.51
C MET A 430 -20.68 15.31 12.70
N SER A 431 -19.97 16.00 13.61
CA SER A 431 -20.58 16.71 14.73
C SER A 431 -21.51 17.85 14.26
N SER A 432 -21.07 18.66 13.28
CA SER A 432 -21.92 19.69 12.67
C SER A 432 -23.15 19.09 11.99
N MET A 433 -23.01 17.94 11.32
CA MET A 433 -24.14 17.24 10.71
C MET A 433 -25.14 16.74 11.75
N SER A 434 -24.65 16.26 12.90
CA SER A 434 -25.51 15.86 14.02
C SER A 434 -26.32 17.04 14.58
N GLU A 435 -25.73 18.24 14.67
CA GLU A 435 -26.47 19.45 15.08
C GLU A 435 -27.60 19.79 14.10
N LYS A 436 -27.34 19.67 12.79
CA LYS A 436 -28.36 19.85 11.75
C LYS A 436 -29.46 18.81 11.82
N PHE A 437 -29.11 17.56 12.14
CA PHE A 437 -30.10 16.51 12.38
C PHE A 437 -30.99 16.85 13.59
N LEU A 438 -30.39 17.25 14.72
CA LEU A 438 -31.16 17.59 15.93
C LEU A 438 -32.10 18.78 15.69
N SER A 439 -31.61 19.82 15.01
CA SER A 439 -32.43 21.00 14.68
C SER A 439 -33.59 20.64 13.74
N SER A 440 -33.33 19.94 12.62
CA SER A 440 -34.39 19.47 11.71
C SER A 440 -35.40 18.55 12.41
N GLN A 441 -34.92 17.66 13.28
CA GLN A 441 -35.77 16.76 14.05
C GLN A 441 -36.69 17.50 15.04
N SER A 442 -36.20 18.59 15.63
CA SER A 442 -37.00 19.44 16.54
C SER A 442 -38.02 20.31 15.79
N ALA A 443 -37.71 20.75 14.57
CA ALA A 443 -38.57 21.63 13.78
C ALA A 443 -39.64 20.88 12.96
N GLU A 444 -39.25 19.81 12.27
CA GLU A 444 -40.09 19.10 11.28
C GLU A 444 -40.43 17.66 11.70
N GLY A 445 -39.90 17.21 12.83
CA GLY A 445 -40.11 15.86 13.37
C GLY A 445 -39.13 14.81 12.84
N ILE A 446 -39.19 13.61 13.45
CA ILE A 446 -38.23 12.52 13.19
C ILE A 446 -38.29 11.98 11.75
N ARG A 447 -39.49 11.90 11.15
CA ARG A 447 -39.64 11.36 9.79
C ARG A 447 -38.98 12.27 8.76
N SER A 448 -39.22 13.58 8.83
CA SER A 448 -38.58 14.55 7.94
C SER A 448 -37.07 14.54 8.12
N ALA A 449 -36.59 14.57 9.37
CA ALA A 449 -35.16 14.56 9.66
C ALA A 449 -34.44 13.28 9.18
N LEU A 450 -35.06 12.10 9.32
CA LEU A 450 -34.51 10.84 8.80
C LEU A 450 -34.43 10.84 7.27
N ILE A 451 -35.48 11.34 6.59
CA ILE A 451 -35.47 11.46 5.12
C ILE A 451 -34.33 12.39 4.69
N ALA A 452 -34.21 13.56 5.31
CA ALA A 452 -33.15 14.53 5.01
C ALA A 452 -31.75 13.96 5.25
N VAL A 453 -31.56 13.15 6.30
CA VAL A 453 -30.28 12.42 6.55
C VAL A 453 -29.99 11.44 5.43
N VAL A 454 -30.95 10.58 5.08
CA VAL A 454 -30.77 9.57 4.02
C VAL A 454 -30.47 10.23 2.68
N GLU A 455 -31.19 11.30 2.34
CA GLU A 455 -30.93 12.09 1.14
C GLU A 455 -29.54 12.74 1.16
N THR A 456 -29.12 13.28 2.31
CA THR A 456 -27.78 13.88 2.47
C THR A 456 -26.69 12.83 2.28
N VAL A 457 -26.80 11.68 2.94
CA VAL A 457 -25.86 10.56 2.81
C VAL A 457 -25.81 10.05 1.37
N LEU A 458 -26.97 9.86 0.73
CA LEU A 458 -27.05 9.38 -0.65
C LEU A 458 -26.34 10.32 -1.61
N VAL A 459 -26.61 11.62 -1.52
CA VAL A 459 -25.92 12.61 -2.37
C VAL A 459 -24.42 12.64 -2.08
N SER A 460 -24.01 12.55 -0.83
CA SER A 460 -22.58 12.48 -0.46
C SER A 460 -21.88 11.24 -1.00
N LEU A 461 -22.54 10.08 -0.96
CA LEU A 461 -22.00 8.84 -1.49
C LEU A 461 -21.78 8.92 -3.00
N ILE A 462 -22.75 9.50 -3.74
CA ILE A 462 -22.61 9.69 -5.18
C ILE A 462 -21.48 10.69 -5.49
N ALA A 463 -21.42 11.81 -4.76
CA ALA A 463 -20.38 12.81 -4.95
C ALA A 463 -18.98 12.26 -4.62
N TYR A 464 -18.86 11.50 -3.53
CA TYR A 464 -17.65 10.76 -3.17
C TYR A 464 -17.27 9.77 -4.28
N ALA A 465 -18.18 8.90 -4.72
CA ALA A 465 -17.90 7.89 -5.74
C ALA A 465 -17.48 8.51 -7.09
N PHE A 466 -18.04 9.68 -7.44
CA PHE A 466 -17.65 10.40 -8.64
C PHE A 466 -16.21 10.91 -8.57
N VAL A 467 -15.82 11.50 -7.43
CA VAL A 467 -14.46 12.01 -7.22
C VAL A 467 -13.47 10.87 -7.03
N ASP A 468 -13.83 9.82 -6.32
CA ASP A 468 -12.96 8.66 -6.08
C ASP A 468 -12.74 7.80 -7.33
N TRP A 469 -13.50 8.02 -8.41
CA TRP A 469 -13.30 7.31 -9.65
C TRP A 469 -11.90 7.60 -10.22
N ALA A 470 -11.10 6.54 -10.44
CA ALA A 470 -9.71 6.62 -10.92
C ALA A 470 -9.51 7.58 -12.12
N LEU A 471 -10.44 7.56 -13.09
CA LEU A 471 -10.38 8.45 -14.24
C LEU A 471 -10.49 9.94 -13.86
N ILE A 472 -11.33 10.28 -12.89
CA ILE A 472 -11.45 11.67 -12.41
C ILE A 472 -10.23 12.03 -11.58
N LYS A 473 -9.87 11.19 -10.60
CA LYS A 473 -8.74 11.40 -9.69
C LYS A 473 -7.44 11.68 -10.45
N ASP A 474 -7.05 10.78 -11.35
CA ASP A 474 -5.78 10.86 -12.06
C ASP A 474 -5.73 12.04 -13.03
N ASN A 475 -6.86 12.35 -13.70
CA ASN A 475 -6.92 13.47 -14.64
C ASN A 475 -6.93 14.82 -13.92
N VAL A 476 -7.62 14.94 -12.78
CA VAL A 476 -7.62 16.18 -11.98
C VAL A 476 -6.22 16.46 -11.43
N LEU A 477 -5.47 15.43 -11.05
CA LEU A 477 -4.09 15.58 -10.60
C LEU A 477 -3.13 15.89 -11.76
N ALA A 478 -3.28 15.25 -12.91
CA ALA A 478 -2.39 15.48 -14.04
C ALA A 478 -2.68 16.77 -14.82
N MET A 479 -3.93 17.25 -14.77
CA MET A 479 -4.36 18.52 -15.37
C MET A 479 -5.38 19.23 -14.45
N PRO A 480 -4.91 19.92 -13.39
CA PRO A 480 -5.76 20.65 -12.45
C PRO A 480 -6.65 21.72 -13.06
N GLU A 481 -6.36 22.19 -14.28
CA GLU A 481 -7.19 23.14 -15.01
C GLU A 481 -8.62 22.63 -15.26
N LEU A 482 -8.85 21.31 -15.18
CA LEU A 482 -10.18 20.71 -15.27
C LEU A 482 -11.18 21.27 -14.25
N ILE A 483 -10.71 21.84 -13.13
CA ILE A 483 -11.55 22.49 -12.11
C ILE A 483 -12.38 23.64 -12.66
N ILE A 484 -11.96 24.25 -13.77
CA ILE A 484 -12.73 25.30 -14.43
C ILE A 484 -14.07 24.74 -14.94
N LEU A 485 -14.13 23.47 -15.35
CA LEU A 485 -15.35 22.83 -15.87
C LEU A 485 -16.48 22.75 -14.84
N PRO A 486 -16.32 22.18 -13.63
CA PRO A 486 -17.39 22.17 -12.63
C PRO A 486 -17.75 23.58 -12.17
N ILE A 487 -16.81 24.53 -12.13
CA ILE A 487 -17.12 25.93 -11.82
C ILE A 487 -18.06 26.51 -12.87
N LEU A 488 -17.74 26.39 -14.16
CA LEU A 488 -18.62 26.84 -15.24
C LEU A 488 -19.97 26.09 -15.23
N GLY A 489 -19.94 24.79 -14.91
CA GLY A 489 -21.13 23.98 -14.72
C GLY A 489 -22.03 24.48 -13.60
N THR A 490 -21.47 24.90 -12.45
CA THR A 490 -22.26 25.49 -11.35
C THR A 490 -22.88 26.83 -11.73
N VAL A 491 -22.17 27.66 -12.49
CA VAL A 491 -22.72 28.92 -13.02
C VAL A 491 -23.87 28.64 -13.99
N TRP A 492 -23.72 27.63 -14.85
CA TRP A 492 -24.78 27.19 -15.77
C TRP A 492 -26.01 26.66 -15.02
N LEU A 493 -25.80 25.81 -14.01
CA LEU A 493 -26.83 25.32 -13.08
C LEU A 493 -27.63 26.46 -12.44
N GLY A 494 -26.94 27.54 -12.03
CA GLY A 494 -27.57 28.71 -11.42
C GLY A 494 -28.55 29.45 -12.33
N ARG A 495 -28.49 29.23 -13.64
CA ARG A 495 -29.42 29.81 -14.63
C ARG A 495 -30.58 28.87 -14.99
N PHE A 496 -30.61 27.64 -14.46
CA PHE A 496 -31.64 26.67 -14.80
C PHE A 496 -32.95 26.96 -14.05
N THR A 497 -33.99 27.32 -14.81
CA THR A 497 -35.33 27.65 -14.32
C THR A 497 -36.37 26.54 -14.57
N GLY A 498 -35.94 25.35 -15.02
CA GLY A 498 -36.85 24.24 -15.28
C GLY A 498 -37.39 23.59 -14.00
N LEU A 499 -38.48 22.83 -14.13
CA LEU A 499 -39.04 22.02 -13.04
C LEU A 499 -38.06 20.92 -12.63
N ARG A 500 -38.04 20.61 -11.32
CA ARG A 500 -37.20 19.53 -10.78
C ARG A 500 -37.75 18.17 -11.19
N VAL A 501 -36.90 17.16 -11.31
CA VAL A 501 -37.35 15.78 -11.60
C VAL A 501 -38.33 15.28 -10.53
N SER A 502 -38.09 15.61 -9.26
CA SER A 502 -39.03 15.30 -8.17
C SER A 502 -40.39 15.97 -8.33
N GLU A 503 -40.43 17.20 -8.86
CA GLU A 503 -41.66 17.93 -9.17
C GLU A 503 -42.39 17.30 -10.36
N TYR A 504 -41.65 16.88 -11.39
CA TYR A 504 -42.22 16.18 -12.54
C TYR A 504 -42.91 14.88 -12.14
N ILE A 505 -42.32 14.12 -11.21
CA ILE A 505 -42.92 12.89 -10.67
C ILE A 505 -44.16 13.23 -9.83
N LYS A 506 -44.08 14.27 -8.98
CA LYS A 506 -45.19 14.68 -8.11
C LYS A 506 -46.39 15.25 -8.86
N PHE A 507 -46.16 15.99 -9.94
CA PHE A 507 -47.20 16.64 -10.75
C PHE A 507 -47.54 15.88 -12.03
N ARG A 508 -47.04 14.64 -12.18
CA ARG A 508 -47.28 13.79 -13.35
C ARG A 508 -48.77 13.58 -13.65
N SER A 509 -49.63 13.56 -12.62
CA SER A 509 -51.07 13.38 -12.79
C SER A 509 -51.74 14.60 -13.43
N LEU A 510 -51.31 15.82 -13.08
CA LEU A 510 -51.88 17.07 -13.60
C LEU A 510 -51.42 17.35 -15.03
N LEU A 511 -50.15 17.03 -15.35
CA LEU A 511 -49.60 17.19 -16.71
C LEU A 511 -50.21 16.22 -17.74
N ARG A 512 -50.90 15.17 -17.27
CA ARG A 512 -51.53 14.15 -18.13
C ARG A 512 -52.98 14.47 -18.49
N GLU A 513 -53.64 15.36 -17.73
CA GLU A 513 -55.01 15.82 -18.03
C GLU A 513 -55.01 16.92 -19.08
N ASP A 514 -54.05 17.86 -19.04
CA ASP A 514 -53.88 18.93 -20.06
C ASP A 514 -53.46 18.42 -21.46
N SER A 515 -53.18 17.13 -21.61
CA SER A 515 -52.82 16.51 -22.90
C SER A 515 -53.97 15.71 -23.54
N GLN A 516 -55.16 15.74 -22.94
CA GLN A 516 -56.39 15.11 -23.47
C GLN A 516 -57.48 16.12 -23.88
N GLU A 517 -57.24 17.42 -23.77
CA GLU A 517 -57.96 18.49 -24.51
C GLU A 517 -57.13 18.94 -25.72
#